data_AF-A0A4R6BNY8-F1
#
_entry.id   AF-A0A4R6BNY8-F1
#
_cell.length_a   1.000
_cell.length_b   1.000
_cell.length_c   1.000
_cell.angle_alpha   90.00
_cell.angle_beta   90.00
_cell.angle_gamma   90.00
#
_symmetry.space_group_name_H-M   'P 1'
#
loop_
_entity.id
_entity.type
_entity.pdbx_description
1 polymer ?
#
loop_
_entity_poly.entity_id
_entity_poly.type
_entity_poly.pdbx_seq_one_letter_code
_entity_poly.pdbx_strand_id
1 'polypeptide(L)'
;MTTRKTYEKYHQIDEMFNRLEHQIVNGGDLSYMRQHYFFLDEFHRQNYESLRLYYYQADDSPLIDGACYLISITEIFNEINIFDYEVPFDFIFDNGELSTTFQNLNIYYQYLLAAALEVSDVKIFNPSGYSLGMNHWNITQMKLFWQYTAIVRREAQ
;
A
#
# COMPACT_ATOMS: atom_id res chain seq x y z
N MET A 1 21.40 -6.80 13.01
CA MET A 1 20.33 -6.29 12.12
C MET A 1 19.36 -7.38 11.69
N THR A 2 19.82 -8.59 11.37
CA THR A 2 18.96 -9.74 10.98
C THR A 2 17.94 -10.15 12.04
N THR A 3 18.33 -10.21 13.31
CA THR A 3 17.46 -10.59 14.44
C THR A 3 16.33 -9.61 14.72
N ARG A 4 16.53 -8.31 14.46
CA ARG A 4 15.51 -7.27 14.67
C ARG A 4 14.39 -7.37 13.63
N LYS A 5 14.75 -7.51 12.35
CA LYS A 5 13.80 -7.80 11.26
C LYS A 5 13.00 -9.09 11.51
N THR A 6 13.64 -10.12 12.08
CA THR A 6 12.96 -11.37 12.43
C THR A 6 11.91 -11.17 13.53
N TYR A 7 12.21 -10.39 14.58
CA TYR A 7 11.27 -10.12 15.67
C TYR A 7 10.04 -9.32 15.19
N GLU A 8 10.27 -8.28 14.38
CA GLU A 8 9.22 -7.44 13.81
C GLU A 8 8.26 -8.24 12.91
N LYS A 9 8.79 -9.15 12.08
CA LYS A 9 7.98 -10.10 11.29
C LYS A 9 7.08 -10.97 12.17
N TYR A 10 7.64 -11.60 13.21
CA TYR A 10 6.86 -12.45 14.11
C TYR A 10 5.78 -11.66 14.84
N HIS A 11 6.10 -10.45 15.28
CA HIS A 11 5.10 -9.56 15.89
C HIS A 11 3.96 -9.21 14.92
N GLN A 12 4.25 -8.86 13.66
CA GLN A 12 3.21 -8.59 12.66
C GLN A 12 2.33 -9.81 12.41
N ILE A 13 2.92 -11.01 12.36
CA ILE A 13 2.19 -12.27 12.18
C ILE A 13 1.31 -12.58 13.40
N ASP A 14 1.82 -12.41 14.62
CA ASP A 14 1.06 -12.67 15.85
C ASP A 14 -0.14 -11.70 15.96
N GLU A 15 0.05 -10.42 15.64
CA GLU A 15 -1.03 -9.44 15.61
C GLU A 15 -2.09 -9.76 14.53
N MET A 16 -1.67 -10.28 13.38
CA MET A 16 -2.58 -10.76 12.35
C MET A 16 -3.50 -11.87 12.90
N PHE A 17 -2.96 -12.83 13.66
CA PHE A 17 -3.78 -13.89 14.29
C PHE A 17 -4.78 -13.32 15.31
N ASN A 18 -4.33 -12.41 16.18
CA ASN A 18 -5.21 -11.75 17.15
C ASN A 18 -6.38 -11.02 16.45
N ARG A 19 -6.11 -10.39 15.30
CA ARG A 19 -7.13 -9.67 14.52
C ARG A 19 -8.09 -10.59 13.79
N LEU A 20 -7.61 -11.69 13.23
CA LEU A 20 -8.48 -12.71 12.64
C LEU A 20 -9.47 -13.25 13.68
N GLU A 21 -9.00 -13.52 14.90
CA GLU A 21 -9.85 -13.92 16.02
C GLU A 21 -10.86 -12.83 16.38
N HIS A 22 -10.42 -11.57 16.49
CA HIS A 22 -11.30 -10.44 16.78
C HIS A 22 -12.37 -10.23 15.70
N GLN A 23 -12.04 -10.36 14.42
CA GLN A 23 -13.00 -10.24 13.32
C GLN A 23 -14.06 -11.34 13.33
N ILE A 24 -13.66 -12.58 13.66
CA ILE A 24 -14.60 -13.70 13.82
C ILE A 24 -15.61 -13.40 14.93
N VAL A 25 -15.18 -12.72 16.00
CA VAL A 25 -16.04 -12.41 17.16
C VAL A 25 -16.86 -11.12 16.98
N ASN A 26 -16.33 -10.09 16.31
CA ASN A 26 -16.85 -8.71 16.36
C ASN A 26 -17.14 -8.05 14.99
N GLY A 27 -17.33 -8.83 13.92
CA GLY A 27 -17.45 -8.34 12.53
C GLY A 27 -18.19 -7.00 12.37
N GLY A 28 -17.47 -5.97 11.89
CA GLY A 28 -17.89 -4.57 11.96
C GLY A 28 -17.90 -3.77 10.63
N ASP A 29 -18.50 -2.58 10.73
CA ASP A 29 -18.96 -1.63 9.69
C ASP A 29 -17.94 -1.23 8.60
N LEU A 30 -16.65 -1.12 8.93
CA LEU A 30 -15.62 -0.63 8.00
C LEU A 30 -15.37 -1.59 6.83
N SER A 31 -15.65 -2.89 6.99
CA SER A 31 -15.57 -3.85 5.89
C SER A 31 -16.60 -3.53 4.79
N TYR A 32 -17.77 -3.01 5.15
CA TYR A 32 -18.84 -2.71 4.20
C TYR A 32 -18.46 -1.53 3.28
N MET A 33 -17.87 -0.46 3.82
CA MET A 33 -17.40 0.68 3.03
C MET A 33 -16.36 0.27 1.97
N ARG A 34 -15.42 -0.62 2.33
CA ARG A 34 -14.35 -1.06 1.42
C ARG A 34 -14.86 -1.94 0.27
N GLN A 35 -16.05 -2.53 0.38
CA GLN A 35 -16.66 -3.29 -0.73
C GLN A 35 -16.96 -2.42 -1.96
N HIS A 36 -17.05 -1.10 -1.77
CA HIS A 36 -17.34 -0.15 -2.84
C HIS A 36 -16.09 0.52 -3.43
N TYR A 37 -14.90 0.15 -2.95
CA TYR A 37 -13.67 0.68 -3.51
C TYR A 37 -13.47 0.21 -4.95
N PHE A 38 -12.82 1.05 -5.75
CA PHE A 38 -12.35 0.62 -7.06
C PHE A 38 -11.19 -0.37 -6.89
N PHE A 39 -11.29 -1.53 -7.54
CA PHE A 39 -10.19 -2.48 -7.69
C PHE A 39 -10.04 -2.82 -9.18
N LEU A 40 -8.86 -3.31 -9.57
CA LEU A 40 -8.62 -3.71 -10.97
C LEU A 40 -9.34 -5.03 -11.27
N ASP A 41 -9.27 -5.95 -10.31
CA ASP A 41 -9.85 -7.27 -10.33
C ASP A 41 -10.07 -7.76 -8.90
N GLU A 42 -10.51 -9.01 -8.75
CA GLU A 42 -10.71 -9.65 -7.46
C GLU A 42 -9.38 -9.87 -6.71
N PHE A 43 -8.29 -10.15 -7.42
CA PHE A 43 -6.97 -10.38 -6.81
C PHE A 43 -6.44 -9.13 -6.13
N HIS A 44 -6.57 -7.96 -6.77
CA HIS A 44 -6.22 -6.68 -6.18
C HIS A 44 -6.96 -6.48 -4.83
N ARG A 45 -8.26 -6.79 -4.78
CA ARG A 45 -9.04 -6.73 -3.53
C ARG A 45 -8.57 -7.73 -2.47
N GLN A 46 -8.33 -8.98 -2.86
CA GLN A 46 -7.89 -10.02 -1.91
C GLN A 46 -6.51 -9.71 -1.32
N ASN A 47 -5.58 -9.24 -2.17
CA ASN A 47 -4.26 -8.78 -1.74
C ASN A 47 -4.40 -7.60 -0.77
N TYR A 48 -5.28 -6.64 -1.07
CA TYR A 48 -5.51 -5.47 -0.23
C TYR A 48 -5.96 -5.84 1.18
N GLU A 49 -7.00 -6.68 1.31
CA GLU A 49 -7.47 -7.10 2.63
C GLU A 49 -6.41 -7.91 3.38
N SER A 50 -5.62 -8.74 2.68
CA SER A 50 -4.50 -9.48 3.27
C SER A 50 -3.41 -8.55 3.79
N LEU A 51 -3.08 -7.51 3.03
CA LEU A 51 -2.07 -6.52 3.39
C LEU A 51 -2.49 -5.66 4.59
N ARG A 52 -3.78 -5.31 4.71
CA ARG A 52 -4.28 -4.59 5.89
C ARG A 52 -4.22 -5.44 7.15
N LEU A 53 -4.45 -6.75 7.02
CA LEU A 53 -4.31 -7.68 8.14
C LEU A 53 -2.85 -7.79 8.60
N TYR A 54 -1.92 -7.84 7.65
CA TYR A 54 -0.48 -7.89 7.94
C TYR A 54 0.04 -6.56 8.52
N TYR A 55 -0.21 -5.45 7.82
CA TYR A 55 0.08 -4.09 8.27
C TYR A 55 -1.10 -3.55 9.08
N TYR A 56 -1.29 -4.12 10.26
CA TYR A 56 -2.41 -3.84 11.15
C TYR A 56 -2.62 -2.33 11.44
N GLN A 57 -1.57 -1.53 11.33
CA GLN A 57 -1.61 -0.07 11.46
C GLN A 57 -2.49 0.62 10.39
N ALA A 58 -2.86 -0.07 9.29
CA ALA A 58 -3.78 0.43 8.26
C ALA A 58 -5.19 0.76 8.79
N ASP A 59 -5.60 0.19 9.94
CA ASP A 59 -6.88 0.54 10.54
C ASP A 59 -6.85 1.95 11.14
N ASP A 60 -5.72 2.37 11.72
CA ASP A 60 -5.57 3.67 12.40
C ASP A 60 -4.86 4.73 11.54
N SER A 61 -4.11 4.32 10.52
CA SER A 61 -3.34 5.21 9.65
C SER A 61 -3.86 5.18 8.22
N PRO A 62 -4.56 6.24 7.76
CA PRO A 62 -4.98 6.37 6.36
C PRO A 62 -3.83 6.30 5.35
N LEU A 63 -2.61 6.72 5.76
CA LEU A 63 -1.42 6.65 4.92
C LEU A 63 -0.98 5.19 4.70
N ILE A 64 -0.97 4.38 5.76
CA ILE A 64 -0.62 2.96 5.65
C ILE A 64 -1.73 2.21 4.90
N ASP A 65 -3.00 2.53 5.14
CA ASP A 65 -4.15 1.98 4.40
C ASP A 65 -4.04 2.25 2.89
N GLY A 66 -3.74 3.51 2.52
CA GLY A 66 -3.52 3.90 1.14
C GLY A 66 -2.30 3.22 0.51
N ALA A 67 -1.21 3.06 1.29
CA ALA A 67 -0.03 2.34 0.82
C ALA A 67 -0.35 0.86 0.57
N CYS A 68 -1.04 0.18 1.49
CA CYS A 68 -1.53 -1.20 1.33
C CYS A 68 -2.39 -1.33 0.07
N TYR A 69 -3.28 -0.38 -0.20
CA TYR A 69 -4.09 -0.36 -1.42
C TYR A 69 -3.22 -0.31 -2.68
N LEU A 70 -2.23 0.57 -2.75
CA LEU A 70 -1.37 0.65 -3.95
C LEU A 70 -0.48 -0.58 -4.14
N ILE A 71 0.17 -1.07 -3.08
CA ILE A 71 1.06 -2.25 -3.22
C ILE A 71 0.28 -3.56 -3.44
N SER A 72 -1.04 -3.55 -3.22
CA SER A 72 -1.90 -4.70 -3.48
C SER A 72 -2.24 -4.93 -4.96
N ILE A 73 -1.93 -3.96 -5.83
CA ILE A 73 -2.02 -4.13 -7.28
C ILE A 73 -1.20 -5.35 -7.67
N THR A 74 -1.81 -6.33 -8.33
CA THR A 74 -1.23 -7.65 -8.61
C THR A 74 0.16 -7.60 -9.23
N GLU A 75 0.38 -6.69 -10.19
CA GLU A 75 1.69 -6.48 -10.83
C GLU A 75 2.77 -5.98 -9.87
N ILE A 76 2.41 -5.25 -8.81
CA ILE A 76 3.35 -4.79 -7.78
C ILE A 76 3.51 -5.88 -6.72
N PHE A 77 2.39 -6.43 -6.25
CA PHE A 77 2.35 -7.43 -5.18
C PHE A 77 3.19 -8.67 -5.49
N ASN A 78 3.20 -9.13 -6.74
CA ASN A 78 3.97 -10.31 -7.17
C ASN A 78 5.48 -10.08 -7.22
N GLU A 79 5.94 -8.83 -7.27
CA GLU A 79 7.36 -8.47 -7.35
C GLU A 79 7.97 -8.18 -5.97
N ILE A 80 7.13 -8.09 -4.92
CA ILE A 80 7.55 -7.76 -3.57
C ILE A 80 7.35 -8.93 -2.62
N ASN A 81 8.34 -9.16 -1.75
CA ASN A 81 8.14 -9.99 -0.57
C ASN A 81 7.76 -9.09 0.61
N ILE A 82 6.45 -8.96 0.85
CA ILE A 82 5.90 -8.06 1.88
C ILE A 82 6.46 -8.34 3.28
N PHE A 83 6.90 -9.56 3.55
CA PHE A 83 7.47 -9.95 4.83
C PHE A 83 8.84 -9.35 5.10
N ASP A 84 9.52 -8.78 4.10
CA ASP A 84 10.87 -8.21 4.27
C ASP A 84 10.87 -6.75 4.75
N TYR A 85 9.68 -6.16 4.85
CA TYR A 85 9.45 -4.73 5.04
C TYR A 85 8.60 -4.47 6.29
N GLU A 86 8.99 -3.45 7.06
CA GLU A 86 8.27 -3.06 8.29
C GLU A 86 7.05 -2.20 7.92
N VAL A 87 7.21 -1.31 6.94
CA VAL A 87 6.11 -0.53 6.37
C VAL A 87 5.97 -0.76 4.87
N PRO A 88 4.75 -0.60 4.29
CA PRO A 88 4.45 -1.00 2.91
C PRO A 88 5.37 -0.44 1.83
N PHE A 89 5.91 0.77 2.01
CA PHE A 89 6.73 1.45 1.00
C PHE A 89 8.24 1.31 1.21
N ASP A 90 8.70 0.56 2.23
CA ASP A 90 10.14 0.34 2.42
C ASP A 90 10.79 -0.33 1.21
N PHE A 91 10.06 -1.15 0.47
CA PHE A 91 10.57 -1.80 -0.74
C PHE A 91 11.01 -0.82 -1.83
N ILE A 92 10.60 0.45 -1.78
CA ILE A 92 10.98 1.46 -2.77
C ILE A 92 12.48 1.81 -2.65
N PHE A 93 13.07 1.64 -1.46
CA PHE A 93 14.44 2.02 -1.20
C PHE A 93 15.30 0.85 -0.72
N ASP A 94 16.48 0.70 -1.33
CA ASP A 94 17.56 -0.15 -0.84
C ASP A 94 18.74 0.72 -0.42
N ASN A 95 19.09 0.69 0.86
CA ASN A 95 20.23 1.44 1.42
C ASN A 95 20.26 2.95 1.08
N GLY A 96 19.08 3.57 0.91
CA GLY A 96 18.95 5.00 0.60
C GLY A 96 18.92 5.34 -0.90
N GLU A 97 19.03 4.34 -1.78
CA GLU A 97 18.81 4.47 -3.21
C GLU A 97 17.52 3.78 -3.64
N LEU A 98 17.02 4.05 -4.85
CA LEU A 98 15.84 3.36 -5.37
C LEU A 98 16.15 1.87 -5.58
N SER A 99 15.32 1.00 -5.02
CA SER A 99 15.49 -0.44 -5.15
C SER A 99 15.36 -0.90 -6.61
N THR A 100 16.00 -2.03 -6.94
CA THR A 100 15.87 -2.65 -8.26
C THR A 100 14.44 -3.13 -8.50
N THR A 101 13.78 -3.63 -7.46
CA THR A 101 12.37 -4.02 -7.50
C THR A 101 11.48 -2.87 -7.95
N PHE A 102 11.64 -1.68 -7.36
CA PHE A 102 10.87 -0.49 -7.75
C PHE A 102 11.17 -0.07 -9.18
N GLN A 103 12.44 -0.03 -9.58
CA GLN A 103 12.85 0.39 -10.93
C GLN A 103 12.33 -0.55 -12.03
N ASN A 104 12.11 -1.82 -11.72
CA ASN A 104 11.58 -2.83 -12.65
C ASN A 104 10.06 -2.77 -12.83
N LEU A 105 9.33 -2.07 -11.96
CA LEU A 105 7.89 -1.91 -12.10
C LEU A 105 7.53 -1.14 -13.37
N ASN A 106 6.29 -1.32 -13.84
CA ASN A 106 5.74 -0.47 -14.88
C ASN A 106 5.86 1.02 -14.50
N ILE A 107 6.36 1.85 -15.41
CA ILE A 107 6.60 3.28 -15.18
C ILE A 107 5.35 4.03 -14.66
N TYR A 108 4.16 3.65 -15.10
CA TYR A 108 2.92 4.28 -14.65
C TYR A 108 2.62 3.98 -13.18
N TYR A 109 3.01 2.80 -12.69
CA TYR A 109 2.92 2.45 -11.27
C TYR A 109 4.05 3.06 -10.46
N GLN A 110 5.25 3.21 -11.02
CA GLN A 110 6.31 3.99 -10.38
C GLN A 110 5.84 5.43 -10.09
N TYR A 111 5.12 6.06 -11.03
CA TYR A 111 4.53 7.37 -10.80
C TYR A 111 3.46 7.37 -9.71
N LEU A 112 2.61 6.34 -9.62
CA LEU A 112 1.59 6.22 -8.55
C LEU A 112 2.24 6.14 -7.18
N LEU A 113 3.24 5.27 -7.03
CA LEU A 113 3.98 5.09 -5.79
C LEU A 113 4.78 6.34 -5.43
N ALA A 114 5.40 7.01 -6.41
CA ALA A 114 6.07 8.29 -6.20
C ALA A 114 5.10 9.38 -5.72
N ALA A 115 3.92 9.50 -6.34
CA ALA A 115 2.89 10.44 -5.93
C ALA A 115 2.35 10.13 -4.53
N ALA A 116 2.32 8.86 -4.13
CA ALA A 116 1.92 8.45 -2.79
C ALA A 116 2.99 8.79 -1.73
N LEU A 117 4.27 8.62 -2.06
CA LEU A 117 5.39 9.07 -1.20
C LEU A 117 5.41 10.59 -1.01
N GLU A 118 5.03 11.34 -2.04
CA GLU A 118 4.95 12.80 -1.99
C GLU A 118 3.93 13.31 -0.96
N VAL A 119 2.91 12.51 -0.61
CA VAL A 119 1.98 12.84 0.49
C VAL A 119 2.69 12.90 1.84
N SER A 120 3.78 12.14 1.99
CA SER A 120 4.64 12.13 3.18
C SER A 120 5.88 13.01 3.02
N ASP A 121 5.84 13.99 2.09
CA ASP A 121 6.95 14.90 1.75
C ASP A 121 8.23 14.21 1.24
N VAL A 122 8.14 12.96 0.80
CA VAL A 122 9.27 12.22 0.19
C VAL A 122 9.19 12.35 -1.32
N LYS A 123 10.18 13.02 -1.93
CA LYS A 123 10.27 13.23 -3.38
C LYS A 123 11.39 12.38 -3.98
N ILE A 124 11.02 11.45 -4.86
CA ILE A 124 11.97 10.57 -5.56
C ILE A 124 12.19 10.94 -7.03
N PHE A 125 11.31 11.75 -7.62
CA PHE A 125 11.41 12.19 -9.01
C PHE A 125 11.42 13.71 -9.13
N ASN A 126 12.03 14.18 -10.22
CA ASN A 126 11.98 15.56 -10.68
C ASN A 126 11.88 15.59 -12.22
N PRO A 127 10.72 15.94 -12.84
CA PRO A 127 9.47 16.40 -12.24
C PRO A 127 8.80 15.38 -11.29
N SER A 128 7.93 15.86 -10.39
CA SER A 128 7.27 15.03 -9.36
C SER A 128 6.49 13.85 -9.96
N GLY A 129 6.35 12.77 -9.18
CA GLY A 129 5.52 11.60 -9.52
C GLY A 129 4.08 11.99 -9.82
N TYR A 130 3.49 12.91 -9.05
CA TYR A 130 2.18 13.46 -9.34
C TYR A 130 2.13 14.18 -10.70
N SER A 131 3.11 15.07 -10.99
CA SER A 131 3.16 15.78 -12.27
C SER A 131 3.35 14.84 -13.46
N LEU A 132 4.22 13.84 -13.32
CA LEU A 132 4.44 12.84 -14.36
C LEU A 132 3.18 11.98 -14.55
N GLY A 133 2.54 11.56 -13.47
CA GLY A 133 1.29 10.82 -13.47
C GLY A 133 0.17 11.55 -14.18
N MET A 134 -0.11 12.81 -13.82
CA MET A 134 -1.18 13.61 -14.42
C MET A 134 -1.06 13.81 -15.94
N ASN A 135 0.17 13.75 -16.48
CA ASN A 135 0.42 13.87 -17.92
C ASN A 135 0.40 12.54 -18.67
N HIS A 136 0.44 11.39 -17.99
CA HIS A 136 0.66 10.08 -18.61
C HIS A 136 -0.33 8.98 -18.20
N TRP A 137 -1.02 9.11 -17.07
CA TRP A 137 -1.96 8.10 -16.59
C TRP A 137 -3.19 7.99 -17.49
N ASN A 138 -3.57 6.74 -17.79
CA ASN A 138 -4.85 6.48 -18.42
C ASN A 138 -5.97 6.44 -17.36
N ILE A 139 -7.22 6.24 -17.81
CA ILE A 139 -8.39 6.24 -16.91
C ILE A 139 -8.29 5.20 -15.78
N THR A 140 -7.65 4.05 -16.02
CA THR A 140 -7.45 3.01 -15.02
C THR A 140 -6.49 3.49 -13.93
N GLN A 141 -5.34 4.07 -14.30
CA GLN A 141 -4.43 4.63 -13.29
C GLN A 141 -5.02 5.84 -12.57
N MET A 142 -5.83 6.66 -13.26
CA MET A 142 -6.56 7.76 -12.61
C MET A 142 -7.55 7.23 -11.56
N LYS A 143 -8.31 6.18 -11.85
CA LYS A 143 -9.22 5.56 -10.86
C LYS A 143 -8.47 4.98 -9.66
N LEU A 144 -7.33 4.33 -9.90
CA LEU A 144 -6.44 3.87 -8.82
C LEU A 144 -5.99 5.04 -7.95
N PHE A 145 -5.49 6.11 -8.57
CA PHE A 145 -5.04 7.31 -7.88
C PHE A 145 -6.17 7.98 -7.08
N TRP A 146 -7.36 8.15 -7.65
CA TRP A 146 -8.50 8.73 -6.96
C TRP A 146 -8.93 7.90 -5.76
N GLN A 147 -9.02 6.58 -5.92
CA GLN A 147 -9.33 5.68 -4.81
C GLN A 147 -8.28 5.79 -3.70
N TYR A 148 -6.99 5.82 -4.05
CA TYR A 148 -5.90 6.05 -3.09
C TYR A 148 -6.10 7.37 -2.34
N THR A 149 -6.33 8.48 -3.05
CA THR A 149 -6.54 9.78 -2.40
C THR A 149 -7.76 9.80 -1.50
N ALA A 150 -8.85 9.10 -1.87
CA ALA A 150 -10.05 8.98 -1.06
C ALA A 150 -9.78 8.21 0.24
N ILE A 151 -8.95 7.16 0.19
CA ILE A 151 -8.52 6.42 1.39
C ILE A 151 -7.70 7.32 2.31
N VAL A 152 -6.67 7.97 1.77
CA VAL A 152 -5.76 8.84 2.54
C VAL A 152 -6.49 10.02 3.18
N ARG A 153 -7.52 10.54 2.50
CA ARG A 153 -8.33 11.67 2.97
C ARG A 153 -9.66 11.23 3.59
N ARG A 154 -9.82 9.98 4.02
CA ARG A 154 -11.10 9.48 4.59
C ARG A 154 -11.58 10.24 5.83
N GLU A 155 -10.66 10.90 6.53
CA GLU A 155 -10.93 11.72 7.72
C GLU A 155 -10.97 13.23 7.43
N ALA A 156 -10.88 13.64 6.16
CA ALA A 156 -10.94 15.04 5.79
C ALA A 156 -12.35 15.62 6.03
N GLN A 157 -12.40 16.72 6.78
CA GLN A 157 -13.59 17.55 6.98
C GLN A 157 -13.78 18.55 5.83
#